data_AF-A0A9X2JL51-F1
#
_entry.id   AF-A0A9X2JL51-F1
#
_cell.length_a   1.000
_cell.length_b   1.000
_cell.length_c   1.000
_cell.angle_alpha   90.00
_cell.angle_beta   90.00
_cell.angle_gamma   90.00
#
_symmetry.space_group_name_H-M   'P 1'
#
loop_
_entity.id
_entity.type
_entity.pdbx_description
1 polymer ?
#
loop_
_entity_poly.entity_id
_entity_poly.type
_entity_poly.pdbx_seq_one_letter_code
_entity_poly.pdbx_strand_id
1 'polypeptide(L)'
;MKDTELIAEIMKKIRRFDGSADSAVKIITYLEPIFLQFNGRPQGISEGTLQDIQRVYEKFIHILAEEKKQLATKISGLSDTKQKRIVDAYAKHMQSSMKRIF
;
A
#
# COMPACT_ATOMS: atom_id res chain seq x y z
N MET A 1 5.10 32.34 1.39
CA MET A 1 5.84 31.92 0.17
C MET A 1 6.22 30.45 0.22
N LYS A 2 6.92 29.96 1.25
CA LYS A 2 7.29 28.53 1.37
C LYS A 2 6.10 27.56 1.34
N ASP A 3 5.03 27.86 2.06
CA ASP A 3 3.83 27.01 2.11
C ASP A 3 3.14 26.85 0.75
N THR A 4 3.06 27.93 -0.02
CA THR A 4 2.43 27.94 -1.35
C THR A 4 3.21 27.13 -2.38
N GLU A 5 4.54 27.22 -2.34
CA GLU A 5 5.43 26.42 -3.18
C GLU A 5 5.34 24.93 -2.81
N LEU A 6 5.35 24.61 -1.51
CA LEU A 6 5.16 23.24 -1.03
C LEU A 6 3.83 22.66 -1.50
N ILE A 7 2.72 23.37 -1.30
CA ILE A 7 1.40 22.91 -1.72
C ILE A 7 1.31 22.75 -3.26
N ALA A 8 1.94 23.62 -4.03
CA ALA A 8 2.01 23.46 -5.49
C ALA A 8 2.75 22.17 -5.87
N GLU A 9 3.82 21.82 -5.14
CA GLU A 9 4.55 20.57 -5.32
C GLU A 9 3.70 19.34 -4.92
N ILE A 10 2.97 19.42 -3.79
CA ILE A 10 2.00 18.41 -3.36
C ILE A 10 0.98 18.15 -4.49
N MET A 11 0.36 19.21 -5.00
CA MET A 11 -0.64 19.11 -6.05
C MET A 11 -0.06 18.56 -7.36
N LYS A 12 1.19 18.89 -7.69
CA LYS A 12 1.88 18.32 -8.87
C LYS A 12 2.10 16.82 -8.74
N LYS A 13 2.44 16.33 -7.55
CA LYS A 13 2.59 14.88 -7.27
C LYS A 13 1.24 14.18 -7.32
N ILE A 14 0.23 14.76 -6.69
CA ILE A 14 -1.15 14.26 -6.73
C ILE A 14 -1.67 14.15 -8.17
N ARG A 15 -1.40 15.12 -9.04
CA ARG A 15 -1.80 15.05 -10.47
C ARG A 15 -1.12 13.92 -11.25
N ARG A 16 0.05 13.45 -10.79
CA ARG A 16 0.77 12.32 -11.39
C ARG A 16 0.31 10.97 -10.83
N PHE A 17 -0.65 10.97 -9.92
CA PHE A 17 -1.22 9.75 -9.38
C PHE A 17 -1.92 8.95 -10.48
N ASP A 18 -1.48 7.72 -10.68
CA ASP A 18 -1.99 6.82 -11.73
C ASP A 18 -3.11 5.89 -11.23
N GLY A 19 -3.50 5.97 -9.95
CA GLY A 19 -4.50 5.09 -9.36
C GLY A 19 -3.94 3.81 -8.71
N SER A 20 -2.65 3.52 -8.87
CA SER A 20 -2.03 2.31 -8.31
C SER A 20 -1.68 2.47 -6.82
N ALA A 21 -1.62 1.34 -6.11
CA ALA A 21 -1.15 1.31 -4.72
C ALA A 21 0.32 1.73 -4.60
N ASP A 22 1.18 1.34 -5.55
CA ASP A 22 2.61 1.73 -5.57
C ASP A 22 2.78 3.24 -5.69
N SER A 23 2.04 3.89 -6.59
CA SER A 23 2.09 5.35 -6.72
C SER A 23 1.49 6.04 -5.51
N ALA A 24 0.43 5.49 -4.90
CA ALA A 24 -0.15 6.02 -3.65
C ALA A 24 0.88 6.00 -2.51
N VAL A 25 1.61 4.88 -2.32
CA VAL A 25 2.68 4.79 -1.31
C VAL A 25 3.76 5.82 -1.58
N LYS A 26 4.29 5.89 -2.81
CA LYS A 26 5.35 6.84 -3.18
C LYS A 26 4.95 8.29 -2.93
N ILE A 27 3.71 8.65 -3.23
CA ILE A 27 3.19 9.99 -2.96
C ILE A 27 3.08 10.22 -1.46
N ILE A 28 2.47 9.31 -0.69
CA ILE A 28 2.34 9.47 0.78
C ILE A 28 3.70 9.59 1.47
N THR A 29 4.65 8.71 1.16
CA THR A 29 6.01 8.74 1.75
C THR A 29 6.72 10.07 1.46
N TYR A 30 6.46 10.66 0.30
CA TYR A 30 7.00 11.97 -0.05
C TYR A 30 6.27 13.11 0.70
N LEU A 31 4.96 13.02 0.87
CA LEU A 31 4.13 14.08 1.46
C LEU A 31 4.18 14.11 3.00
N GLU A 32 4.33 12.97 3.66
CA GLU A 32 4.36 12.85 5.12
C GLU A 32 5.35 13.80 5.82
N PRO A 33 6.65 13.87 5.43
CA PRO A 33 7.58 14.80 6.06
C PRO A 33 7.24 16.27 5.76
N ILE A 34 6.56 16.56 4.64
CA ILE A 34 6.12 17.91 4.28
C ILE A 34 4.95 18.32 5.18
N PHE A 35 4.00 17.41 5.41
CA PHE A 35 2.89 17.63 6.35
C PHE A 35 3.35 17.84 7.78
N LEU A 36 4.38 17.12 8.23
CA LEU A 36 4.98 17.30 9.56
C LEU A 36 5.68 18.65 9.74
N GLN A 37 6.10 19.30 8.66
CA GLN A 37 6.68 20.66 8.71
C GLN A 37 5.63 21.76 8.84
N PHE A 38 4.36 21.47 8.53
CA PHE A 38 3.28 22.42 8.73
C PHE A 38 2.89 22.46 10.21
N ASN A 39 3.41 23.45 10.94
CA ASN A 39 2.98 23.78 12.31
C ASN A 39 1.64 24.53 12.33
N GLY A 40 0.62 23.99 11.66
CA GLY A 40 -0.73 24.57 11.56
C GLY A 40 -1.24 24.68 10.13
N ARG A 41 -2.35 25.42 9.96
CA ARG A 41 -2.98 25.61 8.65
C ARG A 41 -2.05 26.41 7.72
N PRO A 42 -1.70 25.90 6.53
CA PRO A 42 -0.85 26.60 5.56
C PRO A 42 -1.43 27.99 5.24
N GLN A 43 -0.63 29.05 5.37
CA GLN A 43 -1.10 30.41 5.09
C GLN A 43 -1.12 30.69 3.59
N GLY A 44 -2.15 31.40 3.12
CA GLY A 44 -2.29 31.76 1.70
C GLY A 44 -2.80 30.64 0.80
N ILE A 45 -3.37 29.57 1.39
CA ILE A 45 -3.98 28.46 0.66
C ILE A 45 -5.50 28.52 0.79
N SER A 46 -6.19 28.33 -0.32
CA SER A 46 -7.65 28.30 -0.34
C SER A 46 -8.19 27.06 0.40
N GLU A 47 -9.35 27.20 1.03
CA GLU A 47 -10.07 26.07 1.65
C GLU A 47 -10.32 24.94 0.65
N GLY A 48 -10.69 25.27 -0.59
CA GLY A 48 -10.93 24.28 -1.65
C GLY A 48 -9.69 23.43 -1.96
N THR A 49 -8.50 24.04 -1.97
CA THR A 49 -7.24 23.31 -2.18
C THR A 49 -6.97 22.33 -1.04
N LEU A 50 -7.25 22.72 0.21
CA LEU A 50 -7.08 21.83 1.37
C LEU A 50 -8.06 20.65 1.30
N GLN A 51 -9.32 20.92 0.93
CA GLN A 51 -10.34 19.88 0.75
C GLN A 51 -9.98 18.90 -0.38
N ASP A 52 -9.41 19.38 -1.49
CA ASP A 52 -8.97 18.52 -2.58
C ASP A 52 -7.81 17.61 -2.15
N ILE A 53 -6.84 18.14 -1.40
CA ILE A 53 -5.73 17.34 -0.84
C ILE A 53 -6.29 16.28 0.11
N GLN A 54 -7.22 16.65 0.99
CA GLN A 54 -7.86 15.71 1.92
C GLN A 54 -8.60 14.59 1.16
N ARG A 55 -9.41 14.94 0.15
CA ARG A 55 -10.15 13.96 -0.66
C ARG A 55 -9.21 12.96 -1.34
N VAL A 56 -8.06 13.43 -1.83
CA VAL A 56 -7.05 12.57 -2.44
C VAL A 56 -6.40 11.65 -1.40
N TYR A 57 -6.13 12.16 -0.20
CA TYR A 57 -5.59 11.37 0.90
C TYR A 57 -6.56 10.24 1.31
N GLU A 58 -7.85 10.54 1.43
CA GLU A 58 -8.89 9.53 1.67
C GLU A 58 -8.94 8.47 0.57
N LYS A 59 -8.80 8.88 -0.69
CA LYS A 59 -8.70 7.95 -1.83
C LYS A 59 -7.47 7.04 -1.72
N PHE A 60 -6.33 7.56 -1.28
CA PHE A 60 -5.13 6.72 -1.07
C PHE A 60 -5.35 5.68 0.03
N ILE A 61 -5.95 6.06 1.16
CA ILE A 61 -6.28 5.12 2.24
C ILE A 61 -7.13 3.96 1.70
N HIS A 62 -8.15 4.27 0.91
CA HIS A 62 -9.01 3.26 0.29
C HIS A 62 -8.23 2.31 -0.62
N ILE A 63 -7.38 2.84 -1.51
CA ILE A 63 -6.59 2.03 -2.45
C ILE A 63 -5.61 1.12 -1.71
N LEU A 64 -4.94 1.64 -0.68
CA LEU A 64 -4.02 0.85 0.14
C LEU A 64 -4.74 -0.23 0.97
N ALA A 65 -5.94 0.06 1.46
CA ALA A 65 -6.76 -0.93 2.17
C ALA A 65 -7.19 -2.08 1.26
N GLU A 66 -7.62 -1.78 0.03
CA GLU A 66 -7.96 -2.80 -0.97
C GLU A 66 -6.74 -3.62 -1.38
N GLU A 67 -5.59 -2.99 -1.63
CA GLU A 67 -4.35 -3.71 -1.94
C GLU A 67 -3.94 -4.64 -0.80
N LYS A 68 -4.02 -4.17 0.45
CA LYS A 68 -3.76 -4.99 1.64
C LYS A 68 -4.66 -6.22 1.70
N LYS A 69 -5.96 -6.06 1.40
CA LYS A 69 -6.93 -7.16 1.37
C LYS A 69 -6.62 -8.17 0.25
N GLN A 70 -6.26 -7.69 -0.93
CA GLN A 70 -5.86 -8.54 -2.05
C GLN A 70 -4.58 -9.32 -1.73
N LEU A 71 -3.59 -8.68 -1.13
CA LEU A 71 -2.35 -9.32 -0.71
C LEU A 71 -2.60 -10.36 0.39
N ALA A 72 -3.42 -10.04 1.40
CA ALA A 72 -3.81 -11.01 2.44
C ALA A 72 -4.49 -12.25 1.83
N THR A 73 -5.38 -12.05 0.85
CA THR A 73 -6.05 -13.14 0.14
C THR A 73 -5.06 -13.99 -0.67
N LYS A 74 -4.12 -13.35 -1.38
CA LYS A 74 -3.06 -14.06 -2.12
C LYS A 74 -2.16 -14.87 -1.18
N ILE A 75 -1.78 -14.31 -0.03
CA ILE A 75 -0.95 -14.99 0.98
C ILE A 75 -1.69 -16.21 1.55
N SER A 76 -2.97 -16.05 1.94
CA SER A 76 -3.79 -17.17 2.43
C SER A 76 -3.98 -18.26 1.37
N GLY A 77 -4.20 -17.90 0.11
CA GLY A 77 -4.28 -18.89 -0.98
C GLY A 77 -2.97 -19.66 -1.20
N LEU A 78 -1.82 -19.00 -1.00
CA LEU A 78 -0.50 -19.62 -1.08
C LEU A 78 -0.19 -20.53 0.12
N SER A 79 -0.59 -20.15 1.34
CA SER A 79 -0.44 -21.02 2.52
C SER A 79 -1.30 -22.27 2.41
N ASP A 80 -2.57 -22.13 2.04
CA ASP A 80 -3.49 -23.25 2.21
C ASP A 80 -3.33 -24.33 1.13
N THR A 81 -3.03 -23.93 -0.11
CA THR A 81 -2.98 -24.88 -1.23
C THR A 81 -1.58 -25.43 -1.47
N LYS A 82 -0.56 -24.57 -1.43
CA LYS A 82 0.82 -24.96 -1.75
C LYS A 82 1.48 -25.69 -0.60
N GLN A 83 1.25 -25.23 0.62
CA GLN A 83 1.82 -25.82 1.83
C GLN A 83 1.20 -27.19 2.10
N LYS A 84 -0.12 -27.35 1.92
CA LYS A 84 -0.80 -28.65 1.99
C LYS A 84 -0.29 -29.66 0.95
N ARG A 85 -0.09 -29.23 -0.32
CA ARG A 85 0.48 -30.10 -1.36
C ARG A 85 1.92 -30.52 -1.05
N ILE A 86 2.74 -29.63 -0.50
CA ILE A 86 4.13 -29.94 -0.10
C ILE A 86 4.13 -30.94 1.06
N VAL A 87 3.29 -30.73 2.08
CA VAL A 87 3.15 -31.64 3.23
C VAL A 87 2.65 -33.01 2.77
N ASP A 88 1.63 -33.07 1.91
CA ASP A 88 1.11 -34.33 1.37
C ASP A 88 2.15 -35.06 0.49
N ALA A 89 2.92 -34.33 -0.32
CA ALA A 89 4.00 -34.91 -1.11
C ALA A 89 5.11 -35.48 -0.22
N TYR A 90 5.47 -34.75 0.85
CA TYR A 90 6.48 -35.19 1.81
C TYR A 90 6.01 -36.42 2.61
N ALA A 91 4.75 -36.44 3.05
CA ALA A 91 4.14 -37.59 3.74
C ALA A 91 4.11 -38.85 2.85
N LYS A 92 3.73 -38.71 1.57
CA LYS A 92 3.78 -39.81 0.59
C LYS A 92 5.19 -40.32 0.33
N HIS A 93 6.16 -39.41 0.27
CA HIS A 93 7.57 -39.77 0.12
C HIS A 93 8.06 -40.56 1.34
N MET A 94 7.82 -40.08 2.57
CA MET A 94 8.19 -40.81 3.80
C MET A 94 7.56 -42.21 3.88
N GLN A 95 6.26 -42.35 3.60
CA GLN A 95 5.61 -43.67 3.59
C GLN A 95 6.21 -44.61 2.54
N SER A 96 6.53 -44.08 1.36
CA SER A 96 7.12 -44.86 0.26
C SER A 96 8.58 -45.26 0.56
N SER A 97 9.33 -44.41 1.26
CA SER A 97 10.69 -44.70 1.72
C SER A 97 10.68 -45.74 2.83
N MET A 98 9.75 -45.69 3.79
CA MET A 98 9.63 -46.70 4.85
C MET A 98 9.26 -48.08 4.28
N LYS A 99 8.37 -48.16 3.28
CA LYS A 99 8.02 -49.42 2.60
C LYS A 99 9.14 -50.08 1.79
N ARG A 100 10.25 -49.37 1.51
CA ARG A 100 11.41 -49.95 0.81
C ARG A 100 12.48 -50.47 1.76
N ILE A 101 12.39 -50.12 3.04
CA ILE A 101 13.39 -50.46 4.06
C ILE A 101 12.94 -51.68 4.89
N PHE A 102 11.64 -52.01 4.88
CA PHE A 102 11.05 -53.23 5.45
C PHE A 102 10.51 -54.13 4.34
#